data_AF-A0AAU2WQ58-F1
#
_entry.id   AF-A0AAU2WQ58-F1
#
_cell.length_a   1.000
_cell.length_b   1.000
_cell.length_c   1.000
_cell.angle_alpha   90.00
_cell.angle_beta   90.00
_cell.angle_gamma   90.00
#
_symmetry.space_group_name_H-M   'P 1'
#
loop_
_entity.id
_entity.type
_entity.pdbx_description
1 polymer ?
#
loop_
_entity_poly.entity_id
_entity_poly.type
_entity_poly.pdbx_seq_one_letter_code
_entity_poly.pdbx_strand_id
1 'polypeptide(L)' 'MRGSVAESTPGMDPQPIWESYAPAQAADPGAVDAVLAVLVGDWIHQSLRPAPPNLPTLRAHQAVKGAATLRWLRSRLA' A
#
# COMPACT_ATOMS: atom_id res chain seq x y z
N MET A 1 10.77 -14.17 26.93
CA MET A 1 10.62 -13.93 25.48
C MET A 1 9.58 -12.82 25.28
N ARG A 2 10.02 -11.55 25.24
CA ARG A 2 9.14 -10.43 24.87
C ARG A 2 9.21 -10.32 23.35
N GLY A 3 8.16 -10.76 22.65
CA GLY A 3 8.04 -10.56 21.22
C GLY A 3 8.01 -9.06 20.95
N SER A 4 9.03 -8.59 20.26
CA SER A 4 9.19 -7.20 19.84
C SER A 4 7.92 -6.74 19.13
N VAL A 5 7.42 -5.56 19.50
CA VAL A 5 6.48 -4.79 18.69
C VAL A 5 7.11 -4.73 17.31
N ALA A 6 6.43 -5.29 16.31
CA ALA A 6 6.91 -5.38 14.94
C ALA A 6 7.52 -4.04 14.54
N GLU A 7 8.85 -4.04 14.48
CA GLU A 7 9.64 -2.94 13.96
C GLU A 7 9.20 -2.82 12.51
N SER A 8 8.36 -1.81 12.22
CA SER A 8 7.87 -1.54 10.87
C SER A 8 9.10 -1.37 9.98
N THR A 9 9.39 -2.37 9.14
CA THR A 9 10.52 -2.33 8.22
C THR A 9 10.49 -1.00 7.47
N PRO A 10 11.51 -0.13 7.63
CA PRO A 10 11.57 1.10 6.86
C PRO A 10 11.54 0.76 5.37
N GLY A 11 10.53 1.30 4.68
CA GLY A 11 10.50 1.57 3.24
C GLY A 11 11.18 0.55 2.33
N MET A 12 10.71 -0.70 2.36
CA MET A 12 11.05 -1.64 1.28
C MET A 12 10.39 -1.13 0.00
N ASP A 13 11.20 -0.76 -0.99
CA ASP A 13 10.71 -0.46 -2.32
C ASP A 13 10.05 -1.73 -2.89
N PRO A 14 8.75 -1.71 -3.22
CA PRO A 14 8.09 -2.87 -3.79
C PRO A 14 8.59 -3.20 -5.19
N GLN A 15 9.22 -2.26 -5.91
CA GLN A 15 9.57 -2.45 -7.32
C GLN A 15 10.53 -3.64 -7.56
N PRO A 16 11.66 -3.80 -6.84
CA PRO A 16 12.54 -4.93 -7.05
C PRO A 16 11.89 -6.29 -6.73
N ILE A 17 10.96 -6.31 -5.77
CA ILE A 17 10.22 -7.52 -5.40
C ILE A 17 9.20 -7.86 -6.48
N TRP A 18 8.48 -6.85 -6.97
CA TRP A 18 7.55 -6.99 -8.07
C TRP A 18 8.24 -7.55 -9.32
N GLU A 19 9.38 -6.97 -9.72
CA GLU A 19 10.13 -7.38 -10.91
C GLU A 19 10.71 -8.81 -10.83
N SER A 20 11.04 -9.27 -9.62
CA SER A 20 11.56 -10.63 -9.40
C SER A 20 10.48 -11.71 -9.35
N TYR A 21 9.20 -11.34 -9.37
CA TYR A 21 8.08 -12.26 -9.24
C TYR A 21 7.50 -12.63 -10.62
N ALA A 22 7.62 -13.89 -11.04
CA ALA A 22 7.22 -14.30 -12.40
C ALA A 22 5.77 -13.92 -12.80
N PRO A 23 4.75 -14.03 -11.91
CA PRO A 23 3.40 -13.57 -12.24
C PRO A 23 3.27 -12.06 -12.45
N ALA A 24 4.10 -11.25 -11.78
CA ALA A 24 4.14 -9.82 -12.01
C ALA A 24 4.68 -9.47 -13.41
N GLN A 25 5.63 -10.27 -13.92
CA GLN A 25 6.15 -10.13 -15.29
C GLN A 25 5.13 -10.53 -16.37
N ALA A 26 4.16 -11.40 -16.02
CA ALA A 26 3.10 -11.83 -16.92
C ALA A 26 1.83 -10.95 -16.84
N ALA A 27 1.75 -10.04 -15.85
CA ALA A 27 0.59 -9.19 -15.65
C ALA A 27 0.56 -8.05 -16.69
N ASP A 28 -0.65 -7.69 -17.14
CA ASP A 28 -0.84 -6.46 -17.92
C ASP A 28 -0.48 -5.24 -17.05
N PRO A 29 0.50 -4.41 -17.45
CA PRO A 29 0.92 -3.25 -16.66
C PRO A 29 -0.23 -2.27 -16.38
N GLY A 30 -1.12 -2.07 -17.35
CA GLY A 30 -2.28 -1.17 -17.21
C GLY A 30 -3.30 -1.68 -16.17
N ALA A 31 -3.58 -2.98 -16.17
CA ALA A 31 -4.43 -3.61 -15.16
C ALA A 31 -3.84 -3.49 -13.74
N VAL A 32 -2.50 -3.62 -13.59
CA VAL A 32 -1.83 -3.42 -12.30
C VAL A 32 -2.00 -1.99 -11.83
N ASP A 33 -1.76 -1.01 -12.70
CA ASP A 33 -1.89 0.41 -12.37
C ASP A 33 -3.33 0.77 -11.98
N ALA A 34 -4.32 0.21 -12.66
CA ALA A 34 -5.73 0.39 -12.34
C ALA A 34 -6.08 -0.14 -10.94
N VAL A 35 -5.59 -1.33 -10.57
CA VAL A 35 -5.80 -1.88 -9.22
C VAL A 35 -5.13 -0.99 -8.16
N LEU A 36 -3.91 -0.51 -8.41
CA LEU A 36 -3.22 0.40 -7.50
C LEU A 36 -3.98 1.72 -7.33
N ALA A 37 -4.51 2.29 -8.41
CA ALA A 37 -5.33 3.50 -8.35
C ALA A 37 -6.58 3.31 -7.50
N VAL A 38 -7.27 2.17 -7.63
CA VAL A 38 -8.42 1.82 -6.79
C VAL A 38 -8.03 1.72 -5.32
N LEU A 39 -6.93 1.02 -5.00
CA LEU A 39 -6.46 0.87 -3.62
C LEU A 39 -6.06 2.20 -2.97
N VAL A 40 -5.38 3.08 -3.72
CA VAL A 40 -5.06 4.44 -3.26
C VAL A 40 -6.34 5.21 -2.97
N GLY A 41 -7.29 5.22 -3.91
CA GLY A 41 -8.55 5.92 -3.77
C GLY A 41 -9.33 5.46 -2.55
N ASP A 42 -9.52 4.16 -2.38
CA ASP A 42 -10.23 3.60 -1.22
C ASP A 42 -9.52 3.93 0.09
N TRP A 43 -8.22 3.67 0.24
CA TRP A 43 -7.55 3.90 1.51
C TRP A 43 -7.47 5.38 1.91
N ILE A 44 -7.22 6.28 0.96
CA ILE A 44 -7.23 7.71 1.24
C ILE A 44 -8.65 8.15 1.61
N HIS A 45 -9.68 7.75 0.85
CA HIS A 45 -11.06 8.08 1.17
C HIS A 45 -11.48 7.56 2.55
N GLN A 46 -11.20 6.30 2.85
CA GLN A 46 -11.55 5.69 4.12
C GLN A 46 -10.79 6.31 5.30
N SER A 47 -9.55 6.76 5.11
CA SER A 47 -8.76 7.39 6.18
C SER A 47 -9.37 8.69 6.70
N LEU A 48 -10.22 9.35 5.91
CA LEU A 48 -10.89 10.61 6.28
C LEU A 48 -12.16 10.37 7.11
N ARG A 49 -12.59 9.12 7.28
CA ARG A 49 -13.79 8.77 8.05
C ARG A 49 -13.45 8.60 9.54
N PRO A 50 -14.43 8.73 10.45
CA PRO A 50 -14.23 8.43 11.87
C PRO A 50 -13.69 7.02 12.11
N ALA A 51 -12.77 6.87 13.06
CA ALA A 51 -12.23 5.56 13.43
C ALA A 51 -13.33 4.66 14.04
N PRO A 52 -13.42 3.37 13.66
CA PRO A 52 -14.31 2.44 14.33
C PRO A 52 -13.92 2.26 15.81
N PRO A 53 -14.88 2.11 16.75
CA PRO A 53 -14.58 2.03 18.18
C PRO A 53 -13.61 0.89 18.56
N ASN A 54 -13.69 -0.25 17.87
CA ASN A 54 -12.87 -1.42 18.12
C ASN A 54 -11.52 -1.41 17.35
N LEU A 55 -11.28 -0.41 16.50
CA LEU A 55 -10.07 -0.31 15.66
C LEU A 55 -9.58 1.15 15.56
N PRO A 56 -9.12 1.74 16.68
CA PRO A 56 -8.80 3.17 16.76
C PRO A 56 -7.65 3.59 15.84
N THR A 57 -6.74 2.67 15.49
CA THR A 57 -5.58 2.97 14.64
C THR A 57 -5.84 2.78 13.15
N LEU A 58 -7.02 2.26 12.74
CA LEU A 58 -7.29 1.86 11.35
C LEU A 58 -7.10 3.02 10.37
N ARG A 59 -7.57 4.22 10.73
CA ARG A 59 -7.53 5.39 9.83
C ARG A 59 -6.11 5.87 9.55
N ALA A 60 -5.28 5.91 10.58
CA ALA A 60 -3.86 6.22 10.44
C ALA A 60 -3.15 5.17 9.57
N HIS A 61 -3.46 3.89 9.75
CA HIS A 61 -2.90 2.82 8.90
C HIS A 61 -3.35 2.95 7.45
N GLN A 62 -4.63 3.25 7.20
CA GLN A 62 -5.15 3.51 5.85
C GLN A 62 -4.44 4.70 5.18
N ALA A 63 -4.22 5.79 5.92
CA ALA A 63 -3.49 6.96 5.40
C ALA A 63 -2.06 6.60 4.98
N VAL A 64 -1.31 5.88 5.83
CA VAL A 64 0.07 5.45 5.54
C VAL A 64 0.12 4.52 4.33
N LYS A 65 -0.79 3.54 4.25
CA LYS A 65 -0.88 2.62 3.11
C LYS A 65 -1.22 3.36 1.82
N GLY A 66 -2.24 4.23 1.84
CA GLY A 66 -2.64 5.03 0.68
C GLY A 66 -1.49 5.89 0.16
N ALA A 67 -0.76 6.56 1.05
CA ALA A 67 0.41 7.36 0.69
C ALA A 67 1.54 6.50 0.08
N ALA A 68 1.84 5.34 0.66
CA ALA A 68 2.87 4.44 0.15
C ALA A 68 2.51 3.90 -1.25
N THR A 69 1.28 3.44 -1.44
CA THR A 69 0.81 2.94 -2.74
C THR A 69 0.76 4.03 -3.79
N LEU A 70 0.37 5.26 -3.43
CA LEU A 70 0.40 6.39 -4.34
C LEU A 70 1.82 6.72 -4.81
N ARG A 71 2.81 6.63 -3.92
CA ARG A 71 4.22 6.83 -4.30
C ARG A 71 4.67 5.79 -5.33
N TRP A 72 4.33 4.52 -5.13
CA TRP A 72 4.70 3.47 -6.07
C TRP A 72 3.94 3.56 -7.40
N LEU A 73 2.64 3.88 -7.38
CA LEU A 73 1.89 4.12 -8.62
C LEU A 73 2.52 5.27 -9.43
N ARG A 74 2.92 6.36 -8.77
CA ARG A 74 3.60 7.47 -9.44
C ARG A 74 4.93 7.06 -10.06
N SER A 75 5.71 6.20 -9.41
CA SER A 75 6.98 5.72 -9.99
C SER A 75 6.77 4.79 -11.18
N ARG A 76 5.65 4.06 -11.25
CA ARG A 76 5.29 3.20 -12.39
C ARG A 76 4.80 3.98 -13.62
N LEU A 77 4.20 5.15 -13.40
CA LEU A 77 3.65 6.00 -14.46
C LEU A 77 4.66 7.02 -15.03
N ALA A 78 5.84 7.14 -14.43
CA ALA A 78 6.92 8.04 -14.85
C ALA A 78 7.79 7.38 -15.92
#